data_AF-A0A8T3PQQ6-F1
#
_entry.id   AF-A0A8T3PQQ6-F1
#
_cell.length_a   1.000
_cell.length_b   1.000
_cell.length_c   1.000
_cell.angle_alpha   90.00
_cell.angle_beta   90.00
_cell.angle_gamma   90.00
#
_symmetry.space_group_name_H-M   'P 1'
#
loop_
_entity.id
_entity.type
_entity.pdbx_description
1 polymer ?
#
loop_
_entity_poly.entity_id
_entity_poly.type
_entity_poly.pdbx_seq_one_letter_code
_entity_poly.pdbx_strand_id
1 'polypeptide(L)'
;MKKSGVLLGIASLFATMVWLYLGEEAPPTPVSPVSRPQTGSAYGLAFDPVLEGSKPYSPAARGNEGETAARGGGKPSAAFDSVEARQRHFDRLVEQPADSLWSYWQQLLNDHQVTQLEMATYALAHKLRQAGNEEIYSSIAEVLREPSLSTGQKRWVVDLLTETATSEALKVVLNEAVNSQPSALQRLLLESVLKMTNNRWDARFHPELSPVLEEIWNQRPGDWELLVTVATGIANAGSERGGALLLRAVANSGPTVTKVEKGKNLPALAALRALRKIRNPEVVPILAKELTHADLEDVVFIASGDALAAMGRPEATEALLEWAKQAPREATPLVERWFRQIRDSVSLERLHKDLLQNKPFRSEQIKEKLAVTLKEIEPVVE
;
A
#
# COMPACT_ATOMS: atom_id res chain seq x y z
N MET A 1 -55.91 -43.00 47.49
CA MET A 1 -55.52 -43.37 48.87
C MET A 1 -54.42 -42.42 49.38
N LYS A 2 -54.18 -42.45 50.69
CA LYS A 2 -52.97 -42.03 51.46
C LYS A 2 -51.65 -41.92 50.68
N LYS A 3 -50.60 -41.17 51.09
CA LYS A 3 -50.39 -39.97 51.95
C LYS A 3 -48.86 -39.85 52.17
N SER A 4 -48.27 -38.66 52.12
CA SER A 4 -46.93 -38.31 52.69
C SER A 4 -45.69 -39.04 52.14
N GLY A 5 -44.44 -38.54 52.28
CA GLY A 5 -43.94 -37.24 52.78
C GLY A 5 -42.67 -37.38 53.64
N VAL A 6 -42.03 -36.24 54.00
CA VAL A 6 -40.92 -36.08 55.01
C VAL A 6 -39.53 -36.60 54.55
N LEU A 7 -38.35 -36.08 54.97
CA LEU A 7 -37.79 -34.72 55.24
C LEU A 7 -36.30 -34.89 55.69
N LEU A 8 -35.60 -33.79 56.06
CA LEU A 8 -34.20 -33.68 56.51
C LEU A 8 -33.13 -33.99 55.42
N GLY A 9 -31.92 -33.41 55.41
CA GLY A 9 -31.22 -32.43 56.28
C GLY A 9 -29.73 -32.34 55.81
N ILE A 10 -28.79 -31.49 56.25
CA ILE A 10 -28.61 -30.34 57.17
C ILE A 10 -27.45 -29.53 56.51
N ALA A 11 -27.49 -28.22 56.21
CA ALA A 11 -27.68 -27.00 57.02
C ALA A 11 -26.45 -26.55 57.86
N SER A 12 -25.61 -25.66 57.29
CA SER A 12 -24.70 -24.71 57.97
C SER A 12 -24.43 -23.54 56.99
N LEU A 13 -24.53 -22.22 57.26
CA LEU A 13 -24.18 -21.35 58.43
C LEU A 13 -22.65 -21.21 58.60
N PHE A 14 -22.00 -20.05 58.79
CA PHE A 14 -22.37 -18.60 58.93
C PHE A 14 -21.33 -17.76 58.11
N ALA A 15 -21.41 -16.45 57.74
CA ALA A 15 -21.57 -15.16 58.46
C ALA A 15 -20.54 -14.94 59.62
N THR A 16 -19.99 -13.77 59.96
CA THR A 16 -19.94 -12.35 59.48
C THR A 16 -18.59 -11.77 60.01
N MET A 17 -18.06 -10.53 59.86
CA MET A 17 -18.43 -9.14 59.47
C MET A 17 -17.30 -8.57 58.54
N VAL A 18 -17.25 -7.36 57.94
CA VAL A 18 -17.75 -5.97 58.14
C VAL A 18 -16.88 -5.06 59.04
N TRP A 19 -16.44 -3.91 58.47
CA TRP A 19 -15.70 -2.75 59.07
C TRP A 19 -14.23 -2.98 59.53
N LEU A 20 -13.33 -1.98 59.56
CA LEU A 20 -13.07 -0.75 58.74
C LEU A 20 -11.75 -0.12 59.27
N TYR A 21 -10.79 0.33 58.44
CA TYR A 21 -10.11 1.64 58.63
C TYR A 21 -9.19 2.09 57.46
N LEU A 22 -9.38 3.36 57.08
CA LEU A 22 -8.55 4.36 56.38
C LEU A 22 -7.50 4.01 55.31
N GLY A 23 -7.49 4.87 54.27
CA GLY A 23 -6.58 4.90 53.13
C GLY A 23 -6.89 6.07 52.18
N GLU A 24 -6.86 7.30 52.71
CA GLU A 24 -6.89 8.55 51.94
C GLU A 24 -5.64 8.65 51.02
N GLU A 25 -5.59 9.35 49.89
CA GLU A 25 -6.54 10.26 49.22
C GLU A 25 -6.21 10.35 47.70
N ALA A 26 -7.14 10.94 46.92
CA ALA A 26 -6.94 11.84 45.76
C ALA A 26 -7.74 11.47 44.46
N PRO A 27 -8.28 12.45 43.71
CA PRO A 27 -9.29 12.23 42.66
C PRO A 27 -8.74 12.12 41.22
N PRO A 28 -9.52 11.56 40.27
CA PRO A 28 -9.22 11.63 38.84
C PRO A 28 -9.40 13.05 38.29
N THR A 29 -8.49 13.47 37.40
CA THR A 29 -8.56 14.76 36.68
C THR A 29 -8.65 14.57 35.15
N PRO A 30 -9.19 15.54 34.39
CA PRO A 30 -9.78 15.26 33.08
C PRO A 30 -8.85 15.49 31.87
N VAL A 31 -9.33 15.03 30.71
CA VAL A 31 -8.74 15.22 29.37
C VAL A 31 -8.64 16.69 28.95
N SER A 32 -7.56 17.02 28.22
CA SER A 32 -7.58 17.91 27.05
C SER A 32 -6.38 17.65 26.12
N PRO A 33 -6.45 17.99 24.82
CA PRO A 33 -5.56 17.44 23.79
C PRO A 33 -4.41 18.37 23.38
N VAL A 34 -3.35 17.81 22.78
CA VAL A 34 -2.34 18.55 22.00
C VAL A 34 -2.08 17.85 20.66
N SER A 35 -1.88 18.67 19.63
CA SER A 35 -1.92 18.32 18.21
C SER A 35 -0.70 17.57 17.66
N ARG A 36 -0.93 16.87 16.53
CA ARG A 36 0.03 16.59 15.44
C ARG A 36 0.53 17.90 14.79
N PRO A 37 1.55 17.93 13.87
CA PRO A 37 1.92 16.85 12.94
C PRO A 37 3.43 16.64 12.61
N GLN A 38 3.66 15.69 11.69
CA GLN A 38 4.74 15.62 10.68
C GLN A 38 6.23 15.72 11.09
N THR A 39 6.95 14.61 10.84
CA THR A 39 8.01 14.60 9.81
C THR A 39 7.80 13.39 8.91
N GLY A 40 7.35 13.63 7.68
CA GLY A 40 7.02 12.58 6.71
C GLY A 40 7.19 13.12 5.30
N SER A 41 8.44 13.37 4.92
CA SER A 41 8.82 13.92 3.62
C SER A 41 10.11 13.27 3.13
N ALA A 42 10.06 12.73 1.92
CA ALA A 42 11.21 12.39 1.07
C ALA A 42 10.68 12.05 -0.35
N TYR A 43 10.58 13.07 -1.20
CA TYR A 43 10.52 12.96 -2.66
C TYR A 43 9.42 12.08 -3.28
N GLY A 44 8.22 12.63 -3.36
CA GLY A 44 7.49 12.53 -4.63
C GLY A 44 8.12 13.51 -5.61
N LEU A 45 8.81 13.03 -6.65
CA LEU A 45 9.28 13.88 -7.74
C LEU A 45 8.08 14.32 -8.60
N ALA A 46 8.14 15.55 -9.12
CA ALA A 46 7.14 16.05 -10.06
C ALA A 46 7.15 15.20 -11.35
N PHE A 47 5.97 15.03 -11.93
CA PHE A 47 5.77 14.20 -13.11
C PHE A 47 6.12 15.01 -14.37
N ASP A 48 7.36 14.87 -14.86
CA ASP A 48 7.85 15.60 -16.05
C ASP A 48 8.11 14.62 -17.23
N PRO A 49 7.19 14.53 -18.21
CA PRO A 49 7.16 13.42 -19.17
C PRO A 49 8.02 13.69 -20.42
N VAL A 50 9.34 13.80 -20.26
CA VAL A 50 10.30 13.88 -21.37
C VAL A 50 10.99 12.52 -21.59
N LEU A 51 10.34 11.66 -22.38
CA LEU A 51 10.85 10.32 -22.73
C LEU A 51 11.84 10.35 -23.89
N GLU A 52 13.11 10.67 -23.62
CA GLU A 52 14.22 10.32 -24.51
C GLU A 52 15.00 9.09 -23.98
N GLY A 53 14.92 7.98 -24.71
CA GLY A 53 15.92 6.90 -24.69
C GLY A 53 16.35 6.39 -23.32
N SER A 54 15.41 5.98 -22.46
CA SER A 54 15.63 5.57 -21.07
C SER A 54 16.75 4.52 -20.90
N LYS A 55 17.95 4.99 -20.58
CA LYS A 55 19.06 4.13 -20.13
C LYS A 55 18.65 3.43 -18.83
N PRO A 56 19.09 2.18 -18.58
CA PRO A 56 18.81 1.49 -17.33
C PRO A 56 19.31 2.31 -16.14
N TYR A 57 18.47 2.41 -15.09
CA TYR A 57 18.87 3.05 -13.84
C TYR A 57 20.12 2.35 -13.27
N SER A 58 21.22 3.10 -13.19
CA SER A 58 22.51 2.56 -12.74
C SER A 58 22.76 2.91 -11.28
N PRO A 59 22.98 1.91 -10.39
CA PRO A 59 23.36 2.16 -9.00
C PRO A 59 24.76 2.78 -8.87
N ALA A 60 25.59 2.74 -9.92
CA ALA A 60 26.98 3.20 -9.91
C ALA A 60 27.16 4.63 -9.39
N ALA A 61 26.18 5.51 -9.67
CA ALA A 61 26.18 6.92 -9.30
C ALA A 61 25.92 7.20 -7.81
N ARG A 62 25.46 6.21 -7.01
CA ARG A 62 25.37 6.36 -5.54
C ARG A 62 26.76 6.27 -4.90
N GLY A 63 27.51 7.38 -4.96
CA GLY A 63 28.78 7.54 -4.27
C GLY A 63 28.61 8.14 -2.88
N ASN A 64 28.90 7.36 -1.83
CA ASN A 64 29.18 7.74 -0.44
C ASN A 64 28.11 8.52 0.36
N GLU A 65 27.13 9.19 -0.26
CA GLU A 65 26.04 9.86 0.44
C GLU A 65 24.98 8.87 0.94
N GLY A 66 25.28 8.25 2.08
CA GLY A 66 24.34 7.38 2.80
C GLY A 66 24.81 5.94 2.95
N GLU A 67 25.93 5.71 3.65
CA GLU A 67 26.14 4.43 4.34
C GLU A 67 25.06 4.23 5.41
N THR A 68 23.89 3.70 5.03
CA THR A 68 22.92 3.19 5.99
C THR A 68 23.58 2.06 6.77
N ALA A 69 23.77 2.26 8.07
CA ALA A 69 24.66 1.45 8.91
C ALA A 69 24.53 -0.07 8.69
N ALA A 70 25.58 -0.65 8.09
CA ALA A 70 25.84 -2.08 7.97
C ALA A 70 24.68 -2.97 7.45
N ARG A 71 24.36 -2.90 6.15
CA ARG A 71 23.77 -4.03 5.38
C ARG A 71 24.78 -5.19 5.22
N GLY A 72 25.32 -5.70 6.33
CA GLY A 72 26.39 -6.69 6.38
C GLY A 72 27.79 -6.06 6.25
N GLY A 73 28.67 -6.32 7.22
CA GLY A 73 30.00 -5.71 7.32
C GLY A 73 31.06 -6.27 6.37
N GLY A 74 30.76 -6.35 5.07
CA GLY A 74 31.78 -6.63 4.05
C GLY A 74 32.71 -5.42 3.87
N LYS A 75 34.00 -5.65 3.65
CA LYS A 75 34.91 -4.58 3.22
C LYS A 75 34.57 -4.17 1.78
N PRO A 76 34.54 -2.87 1.43
CA PRO A 76 34.42 -2.45 0.04
C PRO A 76 35.59 -3.02 -0.78
N SER A 77 35.28 -3.56 -1.96
CA SER A 77 36.28 -4.11 -2.86
C SER A 77 36.95 -3.01 -3.67
N ALA A 78 38.29 -2.98 -3.67
CA ALA A 78 39.11 -2.01 -4.42
C ALA A 78 39.00 -2.11 -5.96
N ALA A 79 38.08 -2.93 -6.47
CA ALA A 79 37.74 -3.01 -7.89
C ALA A 79 36.81 -1.88 -8.36
N PHE A 80 36.31 -1.02 -7.46
CA PHE A 80 35.19 -0.11 -7.70
C PHE A 80 35.40 1.32 -7.16
N ASP A 81 36.66 1.75 -7.08
CA ASP A 81 37.11 3.01 -6.48
C ASP A 81 36.63 4.29 -7.21
N SER A 82 35.99 4.17 -8.37
CA SER A 82 35.39 5.29 -9.11
C SER A 82 33.98 4.98 -9.63
N VAL A 83 33.18 6.04 -9.82
CA VAL A 83 31.82 5.94 -10.38
C VAL A 83 31.86 5.39 -11.81
N GLU A 84 32.85 5.79 -12.61
CA GLU A 84 33.06 5.33 -13.98
C GLU A 84 33.47 3.85 -14.03
N ALA A 85 34.25 3.38 -13.05
CA ALA A 85 34.60 1.96 -12.93
C ALA A 85 33.36 1.10 -12.63
N ARG A 86 32.50 1.56 -11.71
CA ARG A 86 31.20 0.92 -11.42
C ARG A 86 30.27 0.96 -12.62
N GLN A 87 30.17 2.11 -13.31
CA GLN A 87 29.31 2.26 -14.49
C GLN A 87 29.74 1.29 -15.60
N ARG A 88 31.03 1.28 -15.99
CA ARG A 88 31.55 0.34 -17.00
C ARG A 88 31.40 -1.13 -16.60
N HIS A 89 31.38 -1.45 -15.31
CA HIS A 89 31.07 -2.81 -14.86
C HIS A 89 29.58 -3.13 -15.02
N PHE A 90 28.68 -2.23 -14.59
CA PHE A 90 27.25 -2.37 -14.78
C PHE A 90 26.84 -2.46 -16.27
N ASP A 91 27.43 -1.64 -17.14
CA ASP A 91 27.21 -1.68 -18.59
C ASP A 91 27.52 -3.08 -19.16
N ARG A 92 28.69 -3.65 -18.80
CA ARG A 92 29.10 -5.02 -19.20
C ARG A 92 28.26 -6.14 -18.57
N LEU A 93 27.58 -5.88 -17.45
CA LEU A 93 26.57 -6.82 -16.93
C LEU A 93 25.29 -6.72 -17.77
N VAL A 94 24.83 -5.51 -18.10
CA VAL A 94 23.68 -5.28 -18.98
C VAL A 94 23.90 -5.81 -20.41
N GLU A 95 25.13 -6.02 -20.85
CA GLU A 95 25.44 -6.70 -22.13
C GLU A 95 25.25 -8.25 -22.08
N GLN A 96 25.29 -8.89 -20.91
CA GLN A 96 25.28 -10.36 -20.79
C GLN A 96 23.91 -11.02 -21.01
N PRO A 97 23.87 -12.32 -21.37
CA PRO A 97 22.65 -13.14 -21.31
C PRO A 97 22.11 -13.29 -19.88
N ALA A 98 20.80 -13.50 -19.74
CA ALA A 98 20.15 -13.63 -18.43
C ALA A 98 20.68 -14.81 -17.61
N ASP A 99 20.94 -15.96 -18.27
CA ASP A 99 21.39 -17.19 -17.61
C ASP A 99 22.84 -17.08 -17.09
N SER A 100 23.68 -16.35 -17.84
CA SER A 100 25.04 -15.99 -17.42
C SER A 100 25.02 -15.06 -16.20
N LEU A 101 24.13 -14.06 -16.20
CA LEU A 101 23.93 -13.17 -15.06
C LEU A 101 23.36 -13.87 -13.84
N TRP A 102 22.42 -14.81 -14.03
CA TRP A 102 21.88 -15.62 -12.92
C TRP A 102 22.96 -16.50 -12.29
N SER A 103 23.73 -17.22 -13.12
CA SER A 103 24.87 -18.03 -12.67
C SER A 103 25.89 -17.19 -11.89
N TYR A 104 26.22 -15.99 -12.39
CA TYR A 104 27.13 -15.06 -11.73
C TYR A 104 26.54 -14.51 -10.41
N TRP A 105 25.26 -14.14 -10.40
CA TRP A 105 24.56 -13.64 -9.22
C TRP A 105 24.51 -14.70 -8.09
N GLN A 106 24.23 -15.96 -8.43
CA GLN A 106 24.29 -17.09 -7.49
C GLN A 106 25.70 -17.28 -6.91
N GLN A 107 26.75 -17.14 -7.74
CA GLN A 107 28.13 -17.18 -7.23
C GLN A 107 28.39 -16.04 -6.23
N LEU A 108 28.02 -14.80 -6.57
CA LEU A 108 28.24 -13.63 -5.70
C LEU A 108 27.48 -13.72 -4.36
N LEU A 109 26.31 -14.38 -4.34
CA LEU A 109 25.54 -14.65 -3.13
C LEU A 109 26.27 -15.61 -2.17
N ASN A 110 26.94 -16.63 -2.73
CA ASN A 110 27.71 -17.63 -2.00
C ASN A 110 29.09 -17.10 -1.57
N ASP A 111 29.77 -16.33 -2.44
CA ASP A 111 31.03 -15.64 -2.14
C ASP A 111 30.84 -14.41 -1.22
N HIS A 112 29.60 -14.06 -0.87
CA HIS A 112 29.21 -12.91 -0.05
C HIS A 112 29.70 -11.54 -0.57
N GLN A 113 29.83 -11.39 -1.89
CA GLN A 113 30.38 -10.20 -2.56
C GLN A 113 29.32 -9.08 -2.70
N VAL A 114 28.93 -8.47 -1.57
CA VAL A 114 27.81 -7.50 -1.43
C VAL A 114 27.75 -6.42 -2.53
N THR A 115 28.84 -5.70 -2.81
CA THR A 115 28.84 -4.58 -3.78
C THR A 115 28.59 -5.05 -5.21
N GLN A 116 29.21 -6.17 -5.59
CA GLN A 116 29.03 -6.84 -6.88
C GLN A 116 27.60 -7.39 -7.00
N LEU A 117 27.11 -8.01 -5.93
CA LEU A 117 25.77 -8.61 -5.85
C LEU A 117 24.69 -7.55 -6.04
N GLU A 118 24.85 -6.34 -5.50
CA GLU A 118 23.94 -5.21 -5.77
C GLU A 118 23.91 -4.85 -7.26
N MET A 119 25.06 -4.62 -7.91
CA MET A 119 25.12 -4.29 -9.34
C MET A 119 24.57 -5.41 -10.23
N ALA A 120 24.85 -6.67 -9.89
CA ALA A 120 24.30 -7.84 -10.58
C ALA A 120 22.78 -7.97 -10.37
N THR A 121 22.26 -7.59 -9.20
CA THR A 121 20.81 -7.59 -8.90
C THR A 121 20.07 -6.64 -9.85
N TYR A 122 20.52 -5.40 -9.99
CA TYR A 122 19.89 -4.43 -10.89
C TYR A 122 20.03 -4.84 -12.38
N ALA A 123 21.17 -5.40 -12.79
CA ALA A 123 21.39 -5.84 -14.16
C ALA A 123 20.51 -7.05 -14.54
N LEU A 124 20.39 -8.05 -13.64
CA LEU A 124 19.53 -9.21 -13.84
C LEU A 124 18.04 -8.83 -13.80
N ALA A 125 17.63 -7.98 -12.85
CA ALA A 125 16.26 -7.45 -12.80
C ALA A 125 15.87 -6.72 -14.08
N HIS A 126 16.77 -5.93 -14.67
CA HIS A 126 16.55 -5.26 -15.95
C HIS A 126 16.30 -6.26 -17.10
N LYS A 127 17.09 -7.34 -17.19
CA LYS A 127 16.91 -8.41 -18.19
C LYS A 127 15.60 -9.18 -18.01
N LEU A 128 15.28 -9.55 -16.76
CA LEU A 128 14.08 -10.29 -16.43
C LEU A 128 12.79 -9.48 -16.67
N ARG A 129 12.82 -8.15 -16.51
CA ARG A 129 11.73 -7.24 -16.94
C ARG A 129 11.55 -7.18 -18.47
N GLN A 130 12.64 -7.27 -19.24
CA GLN A 130 12.60 -7.09 -20.70
C GLN A 130 12.12 -8.33 -21.47
N ALA A 131 12.55 -9.52 -21.06
CA ALA A 131 12.30 -10.76 -21.80
C ALA A 131 11.56 -11.83 -21.00
N GLY A 132 11.60 -11.78 -19.66
CA GLY A 132 11.28 -12.91 -18.81
C GLY A 132 12.28 -14.08 -18.95
N ASN A 133 12.23 -15.03 -18.02
CA ASN A 133 12.86 -16.35 -18.13
C ASN A 133 12.24 -17.27 -17.07
N GLU A 134 11.38 -18.21 -17.46
CA GLU A 134 10.65 -19.08 -16.52
C GLU A 134 11.57 -20.04 -15.75
N GLU A 135 12.69 -20.47 -16.35
CA GLU A 135 13.68 -21.34 -15.73
C GLU A 135 14.43 -20.60 -14.61
N ILE A 136 14.82 -19.34 -14.84
CA ILE A 136 15.43 -18.48 -13.81
C ILE A 136 14.43 -18.21 -12.68
N TYR A 137 13.15 -17.91 -12.96
CA TYR A 137 12.16 -17.71 -11.89
C TYR A 137 11.90 -18.98 -11.07
N SER A 138 11.95 -20.15 -11.72
CA SER A 138 11.87 -21.46 -11.04
C SER A 138 13.09 -21.68 -10.14
N SER A 139 14.30 -21.44 -10.65
CA SER A 139 15.55 -21.56 -9.88
C SER A 139 15.63 -20.55 -8.72
N ILE A 140 15.14 -19.32 -8.90
CA ILE A 140 14.99 -18.34 -7.81
C ILE A 140 14.07 -18.87 -6.70
N ALA A 141 12.96 -19.53 -7.04
CA ALA A 141 12.04 -20.12 -6.07
C ALA A 141 12.66 -21.31 -5.31
N GLU A 142 13.55 -22.08 -5.94
CA GLU A 142 14.32 -23.15 -5.29
C GLU A 142 15.36 -22.60 -4.30
N VAL A 143 16.17 -21.62 -4.73
CA VAL A 143 17.16 -20.94 -3.87
C VAL A 143 16.48 -20.23 -2.69
N LEU A 144 15.26 -19.69 -2.88
CA LEU A 144 14.49 -19.11 -1.78
C LEU A 144 14.04 -20.15 -0.73
N ARG A 145 13.81 -21.40 -1.15
CA ARG A 145 13.37 -22.51 -0.29
C ARG A 145 14.50 -23.20 0.45
N GLU A 146 15.69 -23.28 -0.14
CA GLU A 146 16.90 -23.89 0.44
C GLU A 146 17.05 -23.62 1.96
N PRO A 147 17.03 -24.65 2.83
CA PRO A 147 17.20 -24.47 4.28
C PRO A 147 18.61 -23.98 4.69
N SER A 148 19.58 -24.14 3.80
CA SER A 148 20.99 -23.71 3.90
C SER A 148 21.15 -22.19 3.94
N LEU A 149 20.33 -21.43 3.20
CA LEU A 149 20.52 -19.99 3.07
C LEU A 149 20.11 -19.24 4.35
N SER A 150 21.03 -18.42 4.84
CA SER A 150 20.76 -17.48 5.93
C SER A 150 19.68 -16.47 5.55
N THR A 151 18.98 -15.91 6.55
CA THR A 151 18.00 -14.82 6.33
C THR A 151 18.60 -13.61 5.61
N GLY A 152 19.92 -13.39 5.73
CA GLY A 152 20.64 -12.36 4.98
C GLY A 152 20.76 -12.68 3.48
N GLN A 153 21.03 -13.93 3.12
CA GLN A 153 21.06 -14.37 1.72
C GLN A 153 19.64 -14.45 1.13
N LYS A 154 18.66 -14.99 1.87
CA LYS A 154 17.26 -14.97 1.43
C LYS A 154 16.73 -13.55 1.22
N ARG A 155 17.26 -12.55 1.93
CA ARG A 155 16.97 -11.14 1.64
C ARG A 155 17.45 -10.71 0.26
N TRP A 156 18.64 -11.10 -0.19
CA TRP A 156 19.10 -10.78 -1.54
C TRP A 156 18.22 -11.42 -2.63
N VAL A 157 17.78 -12.66 -2.41
CA VAL A 157 16.84 -13.35 -3.33
C VAL A 157 15.51 -12.60 -3.43
N VAL A 158 14.97 -12.12 -2.30
CA VAL A 158 13.74 -11.33 -2.26
C VAL A 158 13.94 -9.90 -2.77
N ASP A 159 15.08 -9.25 -2.51
CA ASP A 159 15.41 -7.93 -3.06
C ASP A 159 15.54 -8.02 -4.61
N LEU A 160 16.11 -9.09 -5.18
CA LEU A 160 16.11 -9.36 -6.63
C LEU A 160 14.70 -9.48 -7.22
N LEU A 161 13.82 -10.26 -6.58
CA LEU A 161 12.41 -10.35 -6.99
C LEU A 161 11.70 -8.98 -6.87
N THR A 162 11.98 -8.25 -5.78
CA THR A 162 11.41 -6.93 -5.49
C THR A 162 11.77 -5.89 -6.54
N GLU A 163 13.04 -5.85 -6.94
CA GLU A 163 13.50 -5.01 -8.04
C GLU A 163 12.90 -5.46 -9.36
N THR A 164 12.90 -6.77 -9.65
CA THR A 164 12.37 -7.30 -10.91
C THR A 164 10.91 -6.89 -11.15
N ALA A 165 10.04 -6.96 -10.12
CA ALA A 165 8.69 -6.38 -10.13
C ALA A 165 7.79 -6.79 -11.32
N THR A 166 8.01 -7.98 -11.90
CA THR A 166 7.15 -8.61 -12.91
C THR A 166 6.06 -9.47 -12.28
N SER A 167 5.08 -9.89 -13.07
CA SER A 167 4.04 -10.84 -12.63
C SER A 167 4.63 -12.19 -12.23
N GLU A 168 5.73 -12.61 -12.86
CA GLU A 168 6.43 -13.87 -12.61
C GLU A 168 7.21 -13.81 -11.30
N ALA A 169 7.94 -12.71 -11.06
CA ALA A 169 8.54 -12.45 -9.76
C ALA A 169 7.47 -12.40 -8.66
N LEU A 170 6.32 -11.77 -8.94
CA LEU A 170 5.24 -11.61 -7.97
C LEU A 170 4.55 -12.94 -7.64
N LYS A 171 4.39 -13.85 -8.62
CA LYS A 171 3.96 -15.24 -8.38
C LYS A 171 4.91 -15.95 -7.42
N VAL A 172 6.22 -15.84 -7.60
CA VAL A 172 7.22 -16.47 -6.70
C VAL A 172 7.09 -15.92 -5.27
N VAL A 173 7.06 -14.59 -5.11
CA VAL A 173 6.96 -13.93 -3.79
C VAL A 173 5.65 -14.30 -3.09
N LEU A 174 4.51 -14.25 -3.79
CA LEU A 174 3.19 -14.57 -3.21
C LEU A 174 3.06 -16.05 -2.86
N ASN A 175 3.49 -16.96 -3.74
CA ASN A 175 3.43 -18.39 -3.45
C ASN A 175 4.25 -18.75 -2.21
N GLU A 176 5.42 -18.14 -2.02
CA GLU A 176 6.23 -18.39 -0.84
C GLU A 176 5.67 -17.70 0.42
N ALA A 177 5.05 -16.51 0.28
CA ALA A 177 4.38 -15.83 1.38
C ALA A 177 3.14 -16.58 1.89
N VAL A 178 2.37 -17.20 0.98
CA VAL A 178 1.17 -18.01 1.29
C VAL A 178 1.54 -19.31 2.01
N ASN A 179 2.62 -19.97 1.60
CA ASN A 179 3.06 -21.25 2.19
C ASN A 179 3.96 -21.08 3.43
N SER A 180 4.46 -19.87 3.69
CA SER A 180 5.27 -19.57 4.88
C SER A 180 4.45 -19.50 6.17
N GLN A 181 5.08 -19.90 7.28
CA GLN A 181 4.59 -19.59 8.63
C GLN A 181 5.01 -18.17 9.07
N PRO A 182 4.29 -17.55 10.03
CA PRO A 182 4.65 -16.27 10.66
C PRO A 182 6.11 -16.19 11.09
N SER A 183 6.90 -15.40 10.35
CA SER A 183 8.36 -15.43 10.43
C SER A 183 9.01 -14.12 10.01
N ALA A 184 10.34 -14.03 10.08
CA ALA A 184 11.08 -12.92 9.50
C ALA A 184 11.09 -12.96 7.96
N LEU A 185 11.00 -14.15 7.35
CA LEU A 185 10.95 -14.31 5.90
C LEU A 185 9.58 -13.94 5.33
N GLN A 186 8.49 -14.41 5.95
CA GLN A 186 7.13 -14.08 5.48
C GLN A 186 6.90 -12.56 5.47
N ARG A 187 7.28 -11.84 6.53
CA ARG A 187 7.16 -10.37 6.58
C ARG A 187 8.00 -9.68 5.51
N LEU A 188 9.19 -10.19 5.21
CA LEU A 188 10.02 -9.68 4.11
C LEU A 188 9.34 -9.87 2.74
N LEU A 189 8.68 -11.01 2.53
CA LEU A 189 7.91 -11.29 1.31
C LEU A 189 6.65 -10.42 1.21
N LEU A 190 5.94 -10.16 2.32
CA LEU A 190 4.80 -9.24 2.33
C LEU A 190 5.23 -7.79 2.07
N GLU A 191 6.34 -7.33 2.66
CA GLU A 191 6.97 -6.05 2.31
C GLU A 191 7.36 -5.99 0.82
N SER A 192 7.86 -7.09 0.26
CA SER A 192 8.23 -7.20 -1.16
C SER A 192 7.03 -6.98 -2.08
N VAL A 193 5.89 -7.64 -1.82
CA VAL A 193 4.64 -7.42 -2.58
C VAL A 193 4.23 -5.94 -2.59
N LEU A 194 4.32 -5.25 -1.46
CA LEU A 194 3.99 -3.81 -1.38
C LEU A 194 4.98 -2.94 -2.17
N LYS A 195 6.27 -3.27 -2.14
CA LYS A 195 7.31 -2.57 -2.91
C LYS A 195 7.13 -2.79 -4.42
N MET A 196 6.95 -4.04 -4.86
CA MET A 196 6.77 -4.41 -6.27
C MET A 196 5.56 -3.72 -6.89
N THR A 197 4.41 -3.79 -6.23
CA THR A 197 3.15 -3.20 -6.73
C THR A 197 3.15 -1.67 -6.74
N ASN A 198 3.98 -1.04 -5.90
CA ASN A 198 4.21 0.40 -5.90
C ASN A 198 5.46 0.84 -6.70
N ASN A 199 6.21 -0.10 -7.28
CA ASN A 199 7.35 0.22 -8.15
C ASN A 199 6.83 0.88 -9.44
N ARG A 200 7.61 1.80 -10.02
CA ARG A 200 7.28 2.59 -11.22
C ARG A 200 8.54 2.65 -12.09
N TRP A 201 9.08 1.48 -12.43
CA TRP A 201 10.44 1.37 -12.98
C TRP A 201 10.57 1.86 -14.45
N ASP A 202 9.44 2.08 -15.11
CA ASP A 202 9.26 2.76 -16.40
C ASP A 202 8.48 4.09 -16.25
N ALA A 203 8.41 4.62 -15.02
CA ALA A 203 7.58 5.76 -14.57
C ALA A 203 6.05 5.57 -14.69
N ARG A 204 5.54 4.39 -15.02
CA ARG A 204 4.09 4.13 -15.20
C ARG A 204 3.53 3.17 -14.13
N PHE A 205 2.21 3.03 -14.08
CA PHE A 205 1.54 2.02 -13.22
C PHE A 205 1.59 0.63 -13.85
N HIS A 206 1.61 -0.42 -13.01
CA HIS A 206 1.66 -1.82 -13.47
C HIS A 206 0.36 -2.59 -13.18
N PRO A 207 -0.78 -2.27 -13.86
CA PRO A 207 -2.02 -3.02 -13.72
C PRO A 207 -1.87 -4.49 -14.14
N GLU A 208 -0.86 -4.83 -14.95
CA GLU A 208 -0.46 -6.20 -15.32
C GLU A 208 -0.13 -7.12 -14.12
N LEU A 209 0.20 -6.55 -12.96
CA LEU A 209 0.41 -7.30 -11.71
C LEU A 209 -0.90 -7.72 -11.02
N SER A 210 -2.02 -7.04 -11.32
CA SER A 210 -3.32 -7.24 -10.68
C SER A 210 -3.83 -8.69 -10.73
N PRO A 211 -3.79 -9.42 -11.87
CA PRO A 211 -4.37 -10.76 -11.96
C PRO A 211 -3.80 -11.77 -10.95
N VAL A 212 -2.50 -11.69 -10.65
CA VAL A 212 -1.83 -12.57 -9.68
C VAL A 212 -2.32 -12.29 -8.26
N LEU A 213 -2.46 -11.02 -7.91
CA LEU A 213 -2.95 -10.60 -6.59
C LEU A 213 -4.43 -10.94 -6.42
N GLU A 214 -5.23 -10.75 -7.48
CA GLU A 214 -6.64 -11.14 -7.51
C GLU A 214 -6.83 -12.65 -7.35
N GLU A 215 -5.94 -13.48 -7.89
CA GLU A 215 -6.00 -14.93 -7.70
C GLU A 215 -5.88 -15.28 -6.21
N ILE A 216 -4.82 -14.80 -5.55
CA ILE A 216 -4.61 -15.00 -4.10
C ILE A 216 -5.76 -14.40 -3.28
N TRP A 217 -6.29 -13.23 -3.67
CA TRP A 217 -7.45 -12.63 -3.01
C TRP A 217 -8.70 -13.53 -3.06
N ASN A 218 -8.99 -14.12 -4.22
CA ASN A 218 -10.15 -14.98 -4.41
C ASN A 218 -10.03 -16.34 -3.71
N GLN A 219 -8.80 -16.80 -3.41
CA GLN A 219 -8.55 -17.94 -2.51
C GLN A 219 -8.91 -17.64 -1.04
N ARG A 220 -9.12 -16.36 -0.67
CA ARG A 220 -9.51 -15.88 0.67
C ARG A 220 -8.54 -16.33 1.79
N PRO A 221 -7.29 -15.83 1.81
CA PRO A 221 -6.33 -16.15 2.87
C PRO A 221 -6.90 -15.82 4.25
N GLY A 222 -6.73 -16.76 5.18
CA GLY A 222 -7.16 -16.61 6.58
C GLY A 222 -6.23 -15.72 7.42
N ASP A 223 -5.01 -15.46 6.94
CA ASP A 223 -4.10 -14.50 7.55
C ASP A 223 -4.48 -13.06 7.19
N TRP A 224 -4.54 -12.21 8.21
CA TRP A 224 -4.83 -10.78 8.10
C TRP A 224 -3.68 -9.98 7.47
N GLU A 225 -2.41 -10.34 7.72
CA GLU A 225 -1.26 -9.58 7.22
C GLU A 225 -1.14 -9.75 5.69
N LEU A 226 -1.21 -10.99 5.21
CA LEU A 226 -1.33 -11.35 3.80
C LEU A 226 -2.57 -10.72 3.15
N LEU A 227 -3.75 -10.80 3.78
CA LEU A 227 -4.99 -10.25 3.22
C LEU A 227 -4.92 -8.73 3.01
N VAL A 228 -4.39 -7.98 3.98
CA VAL A 228 -4.16 -6.52 3.84
C VAL A 228 -3.08 -6.22 2.81
N THR A 229 -2.03 -7.04 2.75
CA THR A 229 -0.94 -6.91 1.77
C THR A 229 -1.45 -7.08 0.34
N VAL A 230 -2.22 -8.13 0.08
CA VAL A 230 -2.82 -8.42 -1.24
C VAL A 230 -3.83 -7.33 -1.62
N ALA A 231 -4.73 -6.92 -0.72
CA ALA A 231 -5.66 -5.82 -0.99
C ALA A 231 -4.92 -4.53 -1.38
N THR A 232 -3.88 -4.17 -0.62
CA THR A 232 -3.06 -2.99 -0.87
C THR A 232 -2.28 -3.13 -2.18
N GLY A 233 -1.79 -4.33 -2.51
CA GLY A 233 -1.15 -4.63 -3.79
C GLY A 233 -2.08 -4.43 -4.98
N ILE A 234 -3.34 -4.89 -4.89
CA ILE A 234 -4.38 -4.67 -5.92
C ILE A 234 -4.62 -3.17 -6.12
N ALA A 235 -4.70 -2.39 -5.04
CA ALA A 235 -4.85 -0.94 -5.10
C ALA A 235 -3.62 -0.22 -5.67
N ASN A 236 -2.41 -0.67 -5.31
CA ASN A 236 -1.14 -0.11 -5.80
C ASN A 236 -0.91 -0.39 -7.30
N ALA A 237 -1.26 -1.60 -7.76
CA ALA A 237 -1.26 -1.95 -9.19
C ALA A 237 -2.36 -1.17 -9.94
N GLY A 238 -3.54 -1.05 -9.32
CA GLY A 238 -4.59 -0.12 -9.74
C GLY A 238 -5.22 -0.46 -11.09
N SER A 239 -5.49 -1.74 -11.36
CA SER A 239 -6.29 -2.11 -12.54
C SER A 239 -7.78 -1.80 -12.32
N GLU A 240 -8.53 -1.58 -13.40
CA GLU A 240 -10.00 -1.45 -13.37
C GLU A 240 -10.67 -2.61 -12.62
N ARG A 241 -10.28 -3.85 -12.99
CA ARG A 241 -10.86 -5.09 -12.45
C ARG A 241 -10.51 -5.27 -10.97
N GLY A 242 -9.30 -4.91 -10.57
CA GLY A 242 -8.85 -4.87 -9.19
C GLY A 242 -9.65 -3.88 -8.35
N GLY A 243 -9.84 -2.65 -8.84
CA GLY A 243 -10.68 -1.65 -8.19
C GLY A 243 -12.12 -2.13 -7.98
N ALA A 244 -12.74 -2.69 -9.02
CA ALA A 244 -14.08 -3.26 -8.95
C ALA A 244 -14.19 -4.46 -7.97
N LEU A 245 -13.12 -5.27 -7.84
CA LEU A 245 -13.06 -6.38 -6.89
C LEU A 245 -13.01 -5.90 -5.44
N LEU A 246 -12.23 -4.84 -5.15
CA LEU A 246 -12.17 -4.22 -3.83
C LEU A 246 -13.51 -3.56 -3.46
N LEU A 247 -14.13 -2.79 -4.37
CA LEU A 247 -15.46 -2.20 -4.17
C LEU A 247 -16.52 -3.26 -3.85
N ARG A 248 -16.54 -4.37 -4.61
CA ARG A 248 -17.45 -5.50 -4.39
C ARG A 248 -17.22 -6.17 -3.02
N ALA A 249 -15.97 -6.29 -2.56
CA ALA A 249 -15.67 -6.84 -1.24
C ALA A 249 -16.23 -5.97 -0.11
N VAL A 250 -16.17 -4.64 -0.26
CA VAL A 250 -16.75 -3.68 0.68
C VAL A 250 -18.29 -3.75 0.67
N ALA A 251 -18.92 -3.71 -0.51
CA ALA A 251 -20.38 -3.79 -0.66
C ALA A 251 -21.01 -5.02 0.04
N ASN A 252 -20.34 -6.17 -0.04
CA ASN A 252 -20.79 -7.45 0.52
C ASN A 252 -20.69 -7.57 2.06
N SER A 253 -20.57 -6.47 2.81
CA SER A 253 -20.27 -6.51 4.25
C SER A 253 -21.16 -5.66 5.15
N GLY A 254 -21.88 -4.68 4.60
CA GLY A 254 -22.81 -3.82 5.32
C GLY A 254 -22.98 -2.47 4.64
N PRO A 255 -24.12 -1.78 4.78
CA PRO A 255 -24.43 -0.60 3.98
C PRO A 255 -23.65 0.66 4.35
N THR A 256 -22.92 0.71 5.47
CA THR A 256 -22.19 1.93 5.88
C THR A 256 -20.80 1.62 6.41
N VAL A 257 -19.85 2.54 6.25
CA VAL A 257 -18.43 2.41 6.69
C VAL A 257 -18.31 1.88 8.11
N THR A 258 -19.04 2.48 9.05
CA THR A 258 -19.05 2.10 10.47
C THR A 258 -19.47 0.64 10.73
N LYS A 259 -20.28 0.04 9.85
CA LYS A 259 -20.66 -1.38 9.94
C LYS A 259 -19.56 -2.31 9.41
N VAL A 260 -18.79 -1.87 8.42
CA VAL A 260 -17.63 -2.61 7.90
C VAL A 260 -16.49 -2.58 8.90
N GLU A 261 -16.18 -1.41 9.46
CA GLU A 261 -15.11 -1.23 10.46
C GLU A 261 -15.35 -2.00 11.78
N LYS A 262 -16.61 -2.16 12.17
CA LYS A 262 -17.02 -2.96 13.35
C LYS A 262 -17.40 -4.41 12.99
N GLY A 263 -17.32 -4.78 11.71
CA GLY A 263 -17.70 -6.08 11.21
C GLY A 263 -16.62 -7.15 11.41
N LYS A 264 -16.99 -8.41 11.19
CA LYS A 264 -16.06 -9.57 11.17
C LYS A 264 -15.62 -9.96 9.75
N ASN A 265 -16.04 -9.20 8.73
CA ASN A 265 -15.68 -9.45 7.33
C ASN A 265 -14.29 -8.84 7.04
N LEU A 266 -13.24 -9.61 7.33
CA LEU A 266 -11.85 -9.17 7.15
C LEU A 266 -11.55 -8.75 5.68
N PRO A 267 -11.99 -9.47 4.63
CA PRO A 267 -11.81 -9.01 3.25
C PRO A 267 -12.40 -7.62 2.98
N ALA A 268 -13.59 -7.32 3.52
CA ALA A 268 -14.19 -5.99 3.36
C ALA A 268 -13.40 -4.90 4.08
N LEU A 269 -12.90 -5.17 5.30
CA LEU A 269 -12.08 -4.21 6.05
C LEU A 269 -10.71 -3.98 5.40
N ALA A 270 -10.09 -5.02 4.85
CA ALA A 270 -8.85 -4.92 4.08
C ALA A 270 -9.07 -4.11 2.79
N ALA A 271 -10.14 -4.40 2.04
CA ALA A 271 -10.48 -3.68 0.82
C ALA A 271 -10.81 -2.20 1.07
N LEU A 272 -11.60 -1.89 2.10
CA LEU A 272 -11.93 -0.51 2.50
C LEU A 272 -10.68 0.33 2.81
N ARG A 273 -9.68 -0.28 3.48
CA ARG A 273 -8.38 0.36 3.76
C ARG A 273 -7.52 0.51 2.50
N ALA A 274 -7.58 -0.47 1.60
CA ALA A 274 -6.81 -0.50 0.36
C ALA A 274 -7.32 0.47 -0.71
N LEU A 275 -8.64 0.70 -0.83
CA LEU A 275 -9.21 1.63 -1.82
C LEU A 275 -8.57 3.03 -1.75
N ARG A 276 -8.26 3.52 -0.53
CA ARG A 276 -7.57 4.81 -0.30
C ARG A 276 -6.08 4.82 -0.72
N LYS A 277 -5.54 3.69 -1.18
CA LYS A 277 -4.19 3.52 -1.75
C LYS A 277 -4.17 3.50 -3.28
N ILE A 278 -5.32 3.45 -3.95
CA ILE A 278 -5.40 3.58 -5.41
C ILE A 278 -4.76 4.90 -5.85
N ARG A 279 -3.91 4.84 -6.88
CA ARG A 279 -3.26 6.04 -7.48
C ARG A 279 -3.29 6.05 -9.01
N ASN A 280 -3.57 4.91 -9.66
CA ASN A 280 -3.65 4.82 -11.13
C ASN A 280 -4.90 5.57 -11.66
N PRO A 281 -4.78 6.54 -12.60
CA PRO A 281 -5.92 7.19 -13.24
C PRO A 281 -6.94 6.24 -13.87
N GLU A 282 -6.54 5.06 -14.33
CA GLU A 282 -7.41 4.09 -15.00
C GLU A 282 -8.61 3.64 -14.14
N VAL A 283 -8.52 3.74 -12.80
CA VAL A 283 -9.63 3.37 -11.90
C VAL A 283 -10.63 4.52 -11.67
N VAL A 284 -10.31 5.76 -12.07
CA VAL A 284 -11.17 6.94 -11.87
C VAL A 284 -12.59 6.76 -12.44
N PRO A 285 -12.80 6.26 -13.67
CA PRO A 285 -14.15 6.10 -14.23
C PRO A 285 -15.03 5.14 -13.41
N ILE A 286 -14.42 4.10 -12.80
CA ILE A 286 -15.13 3.13 -11.96
C ILE A 286 -15.51 3.78 -10.62
N LEU A 287 -14.56 4.44 -9.94
CA LEU A 287 -14.84 5.13 -8.68
C LEU A 287 -15.86 6.27 -8.86
N ALA A 288 -15.78 7.02 -9.96
CA ALA A 288 -16.69 8.10 -10.30
C ALA A 288 -18.12 7.60 -10.57
N LYS A 289 -18.28 6.41 -11.17
CA LYS A 289 -19.59 5.79 -11.38
C LYS A 289 -20.31 5.53 -10.06
N GLU A 290 -19.59 5.07 -9.04
CA GLU A 290 -20.19 4.78 -7.72
C GLU A 290 -20.67 6.05 -7.00
N LEU A 291 -20.18 7.25 -7.38
CA LEU A 291 -20.70 8.54 -6.90
C LEU A 291 -22.11 8.89 -7.42
N THR A 292 -22.68 8.10 -8.34
CA THR A 292 -24.06 8.29 -8.82
C THR A 292 -25.13 7.73 -7.88
N HIS A 293 -24.73 7.03 -6.80
CA HIS A 293 -25.67 6.58 -5.76
C HIS A 293 -26.25 7.77 -4.98
N ALA A 294 -27.53 7.67 -4.64
CA ALA A 294 -28.27 8.76 -3.98
C ALA A 294 -28.14 8.77 -2.44
N ASP A 295 -27.63 7.70 -1.84
CA ASP A 295 -27.42 7.59 -0.39
C ASP A 295 -26.00 8.05 -0.03
N LEU A 296 -25.92 9.10 0.79
CA LEU A 296 -24.66 9.69 1.24
C LEU A 296 -24.00 8.90 2.38
N GLU A 297 -24.69 7.94 3.00
CA GLU A 297 -24.11 7.03 4.00
C GLU A 297 -23.63 5.70 3.39
N ASP A 298 -23.96 5.42 2.11
CA ASP A 298 -23.60 4.16 1.46
C ASP A 298 -22.08 3.94 1.45
N VAL A 299 -21.68 2.71 1.76
CA VAL A 299 -20.27 2.36 1.93
C VAL A 299 -19.48 2.39 0.62
N VAL A 300 -20.10 2.06 -0.51
CA VAL A 300 -19.43 2.03 -1.83
C VAL A 300 -19.26 3.45 -2.34
N PHE A 301 -20.31 4.27 -2.20
CA PHE A 301 -20.29 5.71 -2.43
C PHE A 301 -19.17 6.40 -1.62
N ILE A 302 -19.16 6.22 -0.29
CA ILE A 302 -18.16 6.82 0.58
C ILE A 302 -16.74 6.32 0.29
N ALA A 303 -16.56 5.00 0.10
CA ALA A 303 -15.24 4.44 -0.16
C ALA A 303 -14.67 4.89 -1.51
N SER A 304 -15.53 5.12 -2.51
CA SER A 304 -15.12 5.61 -3.83
C SER A 304 -14.72 7.08 -3.80
N GLY A 305 -15.48 7.93 -3.10
CA GLY A 305 -15.12 9.33 -2.90
C GLY A 305 -13.86 9.51 -2.03
N ASP A 306 -13.71 8.70 -0.96
CA ASP A 306 -12.48 8.68 -0.15
C ASP A 306 -11.27 8.13 -0.91
N ALA A 307 -11.47 7.26 -1.90
CA ALA A 307 -10.42 6.80 -2.81
C ALA A 307 -10.00 7.92 -3.78
N LEU A 308 -10.95 8.50 -4.53
CA LEU A 308 -10.72 9.62 -5.45
C LEU A 308 -10.04 10.79 -4.75
N ALA A 309 -10.52 11.19 -3.57
CA ALA A 309 -9.93 12.28 -2.80
C ALA A 309 -8.51 11.95 -2.32
N ALA A 310 -8.24 10.68 -2.00
CA ALA A 310 -6.89 10.22 -1.65
C ALA A 310 -5.95 10.08 -2.86
N MET A 311 -6.44 10.06 -4.11
CA MET A 311 -5.59 9.93 -5.29
C MET A 311 -4.66 11.14 -5.48
N GLY A 312 -5.12 12.35 -5.17
CA GLY A 312 -4.34 13.59 -5.29
C GLY A 312 -3.87 13.85 -6.72
N ARG A 313 -4.77 13.73 -7.71
CA ARG A 313 -4.48 13.95 -9.13
C ARG A 313 -5.67 14.62 -9.86
N PRO A 314 -5.44 15.45 -10.90
CA PRO A 314 -6.47 16.27 -11.54
C PRO A 314 -7.73 15.56 -12.03
N GLU A 315 -7.60 14.33 -12.54
CA GLU A 315 -8.71 13.55 -13.09
C GLU A 315 -9.64 13.03 -11.99
N ALA A 316 -9.08 12.72 -10.81
CA ALA A 316 -9.87 12.36 -9.64
C ALA A 316 -10.55 13.59 -9.00
N THR A 317 -9.86 14.73 -9.00
CA THR A 317 -10.45 16.03 -8.63
C THR A 317 -11.61 16.41 -9.56
N GLU A 318 -11.48 16.18 -10.88
CA GLU A 318 -12.54 16.42 -11.85
C GLU A 318 -13.80 15.59 -11.56
N ALA A 319 -13.63 14.28 -11.32
CA ALA A 319 -14.74 13.40 -10.99
C ALA A 319 -15.49 13.83 -9.72
N LEU A 320 -14.76 14.25 -8.69
CA LEU A 320 -15.34 14.81 -7.46
C LEU A 320 -16.05 16.16 -7.72
N LEU A 321 -15.51 17.00 -8.62
CA LEU A 321 -16.06 18.32 -8.92
C LEU A 321 -17.34 18.24 -9.75
N GLU A 322 -17.41 17.33 -10.73
CA GLU A 322 -18.62 17.03 -11.49
C GLU A 322 -19.74 16.47 -10.61
N TRP A 323 -19.41 15.59 -9.65
CA TRP A 323 -20.37 15.17 -8.62
C TRP A 323 -20.78 16.35 -7.71
N ALA A 324 -19.85 17.16 -7.23
CA ALA A 324 -20.12 18.25 -6.29
C ALA A 324 -21.07 19.32 -6.88
N LYS A 325 -21.02 19.57 -8.19
CA LYS A 325 -21.98 20.45 -8.90
C LYS A 325 -23.42 19.97 -8.77
N GLN A 326 -23.65 18.66 -8.68
CA GLN A 326 -24.98 18.03 -8.65
C GLN A 326 -25.41 17.59 -7.23
N ALA A 327 -24.49 17.65 -6.26
CA ALA A 327 -24.70 17.19 -4.90
C ALA A 327 -25.79 17.98 -4.14
N PRO A 328 -26.54 17.33 -3.25
CA PRO A 328 -27.45 18.03 -2.34
C PRO A 328 -26.66 18.74 -1.22
N ARG A 329 -27.26 19.76 -0.58
CA ARG A 329 -26.61 20.53 0.51
C ARG A 329 -26.14 19.65 1.68
N GLU A 330 -26.83 18.55 1.93
CA GLU A 330 -26.51 17.55 2.97
C GLU A 330 -25.10 16.95 2.78
N ALA A 331 -24.56 16.97 1.55
CA ALA A 331 -23.23 16.48 1.22
C ALA A 331 -22.08 17.45 1.55
N THR A 332 -22.37 18.65 2.09
CA THR A 332 -21.36 19.67 2.46
C THR A 332 -20.18 19.13 3.29
N PRO A 333 -20.35 18.24 4.29
CA PRO A 333 -19.22 17.67 5.04
C PRO A 333 -18.32 16.73 4.22
N LEU A 334 -18.86 16.10 3.17
CA LEU A 334 -18.09 15.24 2.27
C LEU A 334 -17.24 16.09 1.32
N VAL A 335 -17.81 17.16 0.78
CA VAL A 335 -17.08 18.16 -0.01
C VAL A 335 -15.91 18.74 0.79
N GLU A 336 -16.15 19.15 2.04
CA GLU A 336 -15.08 19.61 2.94
C GLU A 336 -13.98 18.55 3.16
N ARG A 337 -14.36 17.28 3.38
CA ARG A 337 -13.42 16.17 3.61
C ARG A 337 -12.62 15.78 2.35
N TRP A 338 -13.24 15.82 1.19
CA TRP A 338 -12.65 15.37 -0.07
C TRP A 338 -11.73 16.42 -0.67
N PHE A 339 -12.17 17.67 -0.78
CA PHE A 339 -11.38 18.73 -1.42
C PHE A 339 -10.19 19.19 -0.54
N ARG A 340 -10.25 19.05 0.79
CA ARG A 340 -9.08 19.22 1.68
C ARG A 340 -7.93 18.21 1.45
N GLN A 341 -8.10 17.19 0.60
CA GLN A 341 -7.04 16.20 0.28
C GLN A 341 -6.24 16.53 -1.00
N ILE A 342 -6.57 17.60 -1.74
CA ILE A 342 -5.82 18.03 -2.94
C ILE A 342 -4.41 18.53 -2.59
N ARG A 343 -3.40 18.16 -3.39
CA ARG A 343 -1.97 18.47 -3.14
C ARG A 343 -1.22 18.95 -4.38
N ASP A 344 -1.93 19.26 -5.45
CA ASP A 344 -1.39 19.60 -6.77
C ASP A 344 -2.01 20.90 -7.31
N SER A 345 -1.16 21.78 -7.84
CA SER A 345 -1.55 23.10 -8.36
C SER A 345 -2.59 23.00 -9.49
N VAL A 346 -2.45 22.01 -10.37
CA VAL A 346 -3.36 21.78 -11.52
C VAL A 346 -4.81 21.53 -11.07
N SER A 347 -5.01 20.82 -9.95
CA SER A 347 -6.33 20.67 -9.32
C SER A 347 -6.86 21.98 -8.72
N LEU A 348 -5.98 22.79 -8.10
CA LEU A 348 -6.37 24.09 -7.53
C LEU A 348 -6.76 25.10 -8.61
N GLU A 349 -5.90 25.31 -9.62
CA GLU A 349 -6.17 26.19 -10.78
C GLU A 349 -7.52 25.88 -11.42
N ARG A 350 -7.85 24.59 -11.56
CA ARG A 350 -9.12 24.16 -12.12
C ARG A 350 -10.31 24.50 -11.21
N LEU A 351 -10.16 24.37 -9.90
CA LEU A 351 -11.19 24.79 -8.93
C LEU A 351 -11.41 26.30 -8.93
N HIS A 352 -10.34 27.10 -8.95
CA HIS A 352 -10.45 28.56 -9.12
C HIS A 352 -11.22 28.89 -10.42
N LYS A 353 -10.83 28.27 -11.54
CA LYS A 353 -11.47 28.47 -12.85
C LYS A 353 -12.95 28.13 -12.84
N ASP A 354 -13.36 26.98 -12.29
CA ASP A 354 -14.76 26.54 -12.31
C ASP A 354 -15.65 27.33 -11.34
N LEU A 355 -15.12 27.79 -10.20
CA LEU A 355 -15.82 28.70 -9.30
C LEU A 355 -15.99 30.10 -9.94
N LEU A 356 -14.97 30.61 -10.63
CA LEU A 356 -15.02 31.88 -11.36
C LEU A 356 -15.95 31.84 -12.58
N GLN A 357 -16.06 30.71 -13.26
CA GLN A 357 -16.92 30.56 -14.45
C GLN A 357 -18.43 30.55 -14.14
N ASN A 358 -18.84 30.58 -12.86
CA ASN A 358 -20.25 30.58 -12.44
C ASN A 358 -21.09 29.46 -13.09
N LYS A 359 -20.49 28.30 -13.34
CA LYS A 359 -21.23 27.08 -13.70
C LYS A 359 -22.26 26.78 -12.60
N PRO A 360 -23.50 26.40 -12.94
CA PRO A 360 -24.55 26.23 -11.95
C PRO A 360 -24.25 25.05 -11.02
N PHE A 361 -24.10 25.35 -9.72
CA PHE A 361 -24.19 24.35 -8.67
C PHE A 361 -25.66 24.16 -8.30
N ARG A 362 -26.08 22.92 -8.05
CA ARG A 362 -27.42 22.61 -7.52
C ARG A 362 -27.65 23.20 -6.13
N SER A 363 -26.57 23.46 -5.38
CA SER A 363 -26.59 24.04 -4.05
C SER A 363 -25.47 25.07 -3.92
N GLU A 364 -25.82 26.34 -3.73
CA GLU A 364 -24.82 27.39 -3.47
C GLU A 364 -24.03 27.11 -2.17
N GLN A 365 -24.59 26.39 -1.19
CA GLN A 365 -23.87 25.97 0.03
C GLN A 365 -22.68 25.04 -0.27
N ILE A 366 -22.77 24.24 -1.34
CA ILE A 366 -21.65 23.40 -1.81
C ILE A 366 -20.58 24.27 -2.50
N LYS A 367 -21.01 25.24 -3.32
CA LYS A 367 -20.12 26.22 -4.00
C LYS A 367 -19.38 27.11 -3.00
N GLU A 368 -20.09 27.62 -1.99
CA GLU A 368 -19.53 28.37 -0.86
C GLU A 368 -18.52 27.52 -0.08
N LYS A 369 -18.85 26.26 0.22
CA LYS A 369 -17.94 25.35 0.91
C LYS A 369 -16.67 25.09 0.09
N LEU A 370 -16.78 24.82 -1.22
CA LEU A 370 -15.63 24.70 -2.12
C LEU A 370 -14.76 25.97 -2.10
N ALA A 371 -15.38 27.17 -2.19
CA ALA A 371 -14.66 28.44 -2.18
C ALA A 371 -13.98 28.75 -0.83
N VAL A 372 -14.50 28.23 0.29
CA VAL A 372 -13.84 28.27 1.61
C VAL A 372 -12.69 27.26 1.67
N THR A 373 -12.93 26.00 1.35
CA THR A 373 -11.92 24.94 1.38
C THR A 373 -10.74 25.21 0.44
N LEU A 374 -10.98 25.85 -0.71
CA LEU A 374 -9.92 26.27 -1.64
C LEU A 374 -8.94 27.25 -0.96
N LYS A 375 -9.45 28.27 -0.28
CA LYS A 375 -8.64 29.25 0.47
C LYS A 375 -7.92 28.66 1.70
N GLU A 376 -8.39 27.53 2.21
CA GLU A 376 -7.72 26.80 3.30
C GLU A 376 -6.51 25.98 2.82
N ILE A 377 -6.46 25.60 1.54
CA ILE A 377 -5.43 24.70 0.97
C ILE A 377 -4.48 25.38 -0.02
N GLU A 378 -4.88 26.52 -0.60
CA GLU A 378 -4.04 27.36 -1.47
C GLU A 378 -2.66 27.66 -0.82
N PRO A 379 -2.55 28.10 0.45
CA PRO A 379 -1.24 28.36 1.11
C PRO A 379 -0.46 27.10 1.57
N VAL A 380 -0.87 25.91 1.11
CA VAL A 380 -0.28 24.60 1.49
C VAL A 380 0.22 23.82 0.25
N VAL A 381 0.01 24.38 -0.94
CA VAL A 381 0.38 23.78 -2.26
C VAL A 381 1.27 24.72 -3.08
N GLU A 382 1.35 26.01 -2.73
CA GLU A 382 2.46 26.91 -3.07
C GLU A 382 3.77 26.53 -2.34
#